data_AF-A0A9W4TH18-F1
#
_entry.id   AF-A0A9W4TH18-F1
#
_cell.length_a   1.000
_cell.length_b   1.000
_cell.length_c   1.000
_cell.angle_alpha   90.00
_cell.angle_beta   90.00
_cell.angle_gamma   90.00
#
_symmetry.space_group_name_H-M   'P 1'
#
loop_
_entity.id
_entity.type
_entity.pdbx_description
1 polymer ?
#
loop_
_entity_poly.entity_id
_entity_poly.type
_entity_poly.pdbx_seq_one_letter_code
_entity_poly.pdbx_strand_id
1 'polypeptide(L)'
;MAFREKLISIAKEEWEFFGMQEILRYEKDKNGKSIPVFEKIGHRETENNYYQRVGTYWKTGVNTNLDGKDVDQPWSAAFISYIMKTAGAESRFLYNAQHSAYIRKAIIAKQKEDTAYGFWGYRLSDYVPEIGDLICYLREDSVGTINYDSTTNSYPSHSDLVVDKKGNTLKVIGGNVENSVSLKNVKIDDNGFLTDTSKAWFVILKNRIAAPNTPAVPPTTTTNAKTYLVTGDGVRIRKSPEKTTDNKIGDLFKGDVVSYIETSGDKEWAKVKHGETTGWVSLQYLAPVDAPQSNSVYDDIANIVKGLDVVRYYWKEGQGIAPIGYYQGMALTYGRVYCKLKKGDPIVKEMAKKPGTDPKKDSLTLYNSIFKDNGMDNDQNEADTLRHVFVLMMGMGMLESSGRHCVGAERNKKGDIINPKAEEAEAGLFQTSYNAISSIGDPMLKTIYQSYKANPENGFLTYFSKGANCKAQEGYNSGTGEGVVFQELSKKCPAFSVEFTALSLRKTSRHWSTVRDQRAEIIKGCDDMFLKVQQYIDTNNIETL
;
A
#
# COMPACT_ATOMS: atom_id res chain seq x y z
N MET A 1 -0.61 10.23 7.40
CA MET A 1 -1.71 9.25 7.42
C MET A 1 -2.43 9.32 8.76
N ALA A 2 -3.75 9.49 8.72
CA ALA A 2 -4.59 9.58 9.91
C ALA A 2 -4.70 8.21 10.61
N PHE A 3 -5.01 8.19 11.92
CA PHE A 3 -5.11 6.95 12.71
C PHE A 3 -6.00 5.88 12.05
N ARG A 4 -7.18 6.31 11.57
CA ARG A 4 -8.17 5.44 10.91
C ARG A 4 -7.60 4.73 9.68
N GLU A 5 -6.89 5.46 8.83
CA GLU A 5 -6.28 4.92 7.61
C GLU A 5 -5.18 3.91 7.94
N LYS A 6 -4.31 4.23 8.92
CA LYS A 6 -3.27 3.30 9.39
C LYS A 6 -3.88 2.01 9.93
N LEU A 7 -4.91 2.13 10.78
CA LEU A 7 -5.60 1.00 11.39
C LEU A 7 -6.15 0.03 10.33
N ILE A 8 -6.77 0.57 9.28
CA ILE A 8 -7.33 -0.23 8.18
C ILE A 8 -6.22 -0.83 7.32
N SER A 9 -5.15 -0.08 7.02
CA SER A 9 -4.00 -0.59 6.26
C SER A 9 -3.39 -1.79 6.95
N ILE A 10 -3.06 -1.67 8.24
CA ILE A 10 -2.46 -2.75 9.03
C ILE A 10 -3.37 -3.98 9.04
N ALA A 11 -4.68 -3.81 9.26
CA ALA A 11 -5.61 -4.94 9.25
C ALA A 11 -5.69 -5.64 7.89
N LYS A 12 -5.63 -4.89 6.77
CA LYS A 12 -5.60 -5.44 5.41
C LYS A 12 -4.27 -6.14 5.11
N GLU A 13 -3.15 -5.58 5.54
CA GLU A 13 -1.81 -6.19 5.41
C GLU A 13 -1.75 -7.54 6.14
N GLU A 14 -2.29 -7.64 7.36
CA GLU A 14 -2.36 -8.93 8.05
C GLU A 14 -3.33 -9.91 7.36
N TRP A 15 -4.45 -9.43 6.84
CA TRP A 15 -5.37 -10.27 6.06
C TRP A 15 -4.72 -10.80 4.78
N GLU A 16 -3.98 -9.96 4.07
CA GLU A 16 -3.19 -10.34 2.89
C GLU A 16 -2.09 -11.34 3.25
N PHE A 17 -1.37 -11.11 4.36
CA PHE A 17 -0.36 -12.03 4.88
C PHE A 17 -0.96 -13.42 5.12
N PHE A 18 -2.14 -13.51 5.73
CA PHE A 18 -2.87 -14.76 5.95
C PHE A 18 -3.54 -15.33 4.68
N GLY A 19 -3.17 -14.86 3.49
CA GLY A 19 -3.62 -15.41 2.21
C GLY A 19 -4.97 -14.87 1.74
N MET A 20 -5.43 -13.74 2.28
CA MET A 20 -6.71 -13.09 1.94
C MET A 20 -7.92 -14.01 2.18
N GLN A 21 -8.01 -14.67 3.34
CA GLN A 21 -9.15 -15.53 3.66
C GLN A 21 -10.46 -14.72 3.67
N GLU A 22 -11.43 -15.08 2.83
CA GLU A 22 -12.70 -14.35 2.70
C GLU A 22 -13.89 -15.31 2.92
N ILE A 23 -14.70 -14.98 3.92
CA ILE A 23 -15.94 -15.68 4.25
C ILE A 23 -17.08 -14.97 3.53
N LEU A 24 -17.67 -15.65 2.56
CA LEU A 24 -18.78 -15.14 1.77
C LEU A 24 -20.04 -14.99 2.63
N ARG A 25 -20.34 -16.03 3.43
CA ARG A 25 -21.50 -16.10 4.34
C ARG A 25 -21.32 -17.23 5.36
N TYR A 26 -22.22 -17.29 6.34
CA TYR A 26 -22.38 -18.46 7.20
C TYR A 26 -23.69 -19.18 6.86
N GLU A 27 -23.63 -20.50 6.78
CA GLU A 27 -24.80 -21.36 6.62
C GLU A 27 -25.04 -22.18 7.88
N LYS A 28 -26.25 -22.73 8.04
CA LYS A 28 -26.58 -23.62 9.14
C LYS A 28 -26.44 -25.05 8.67
N ASP A 29 -25.66 -25.85 9.39
CA ASP A 29 -25.63 -27.30 9.16
C ASP A 29 -26.93 -27.96 9.65
N LYS A 30 -27.04 -29.27 9.42
CA LYS A 30 -28.21 -30.08 9.83
C LYS A 30 -28.53 -30.03 11.33
N ASN A 31 -27.59 -29.59 12.16
CA ASN A 31 -27.73 -29.47 13.61
C ASN A 31 -27.92 -28.00 14.05
N GLY A 32 -28.06 -27.06 13.10
CA GLY A 32 -28.19 -25.63 13.39
C GLY A 32 -26.88 -24.93 13.77
N LYS A 33 -25.72 -25.60 13.62
CA LYS A 33 -24.41 -24.98 13.84
C LYS A 33 -24.07 -24.09 12.65
N SER A 34 -23.57 -22.89 12.92
CA SER A 34 -23.09 -21.99 11.86
C SER A 34 -21.76 -22.50 11.30
N ILE A 35 -21.70 -22.73 9.99
CA ILE A 35 -20.50 -23.13 9.24
C ILE A 35 -20.12 -22.03 8.23
N PRO A 36 -18.83 -21.69 8.08
CA PRO A 36 -18.39 -20.70 7.11
C PRO A 36 -18.47 -21.26 5.68
N VAL A 37 -18.95 -20.45 4.75
CA VAL A 37 -18.77 -20.65 3.30
C VAL A 37 -17.71 -19.67 2.85
N PHE A 38 -16.58 -20.19 2.37
CA PHE A 38 -15.45 -19.38 1.93
C PHE A 38 -15.60 -19.02 0.45
N GLU A 39 -15.36 -17.74 0.15
CA GLU A 39 -14.99 -17.30 -1.20
C GLU A 39 -13.53 -17.69 -1.48
N LYS A 40 -12.68 -17.52 -0.45
CA LYS A 40 -11.26 -17.88 -0.48
C LYS A 40 -10.82 -18.43 0.86
N ILE A 41 -10.08 -19.53 0.83
CA ILE A 41 -9.44 -20.11 2.02
C ILE A 41 -7.99 -19.59 2.06
N GLY A 42 -7.60 -19.04 3.20
CA GLY A 42 -6.24 -18.58 3.45
C GLY A 42 -5.44 -19.58 4.28
N HIS A 43 -4.45 -19.07 5.00
CA HIS A 43 -3.58 -19.86 5.88
C HIS A 43 -4.08 -19.86 7.32
N ARG A 44 -3.80 -20.94 8.04
CA ARG A 44 -4.18 -21.12 9.45
C ARG A 44 -3.05 -20.77 10.40
N GLU A 45 -3.41 -20.40 11.62
CA GLU A 45 -2.52 -20.01 12.70
C GLU A 45 -1.42 -21.01 13.04
N THR A 46 -1.64 -22.32 12.84
CA THR A 46 -0.66 -23.37 13.16
C THR A 46 0.28 -23.71 12.01
N GLU A 47 0.04 -23.19 10.80
CA GLU A 47 0.90 -23.43 9.64
C GLU A 47 2.29 -22.80 9.85
N ASN A 48 3.32 -23.45 9.28
CA ASN A 48 4.69 -22.94 9.34
C ASN A 48 4.76 -21.52 8.76
N ASN A 49 5.40 -20.59 9.48
CA ASN A 49 5.51 -19.15 9.23
C ASN A 49 4.34 -18.29 9.73
N TYR A 50 3.16 -18.86 9.99
CA TYR A 50 1.99 -18.12 10.47
C TYR A 50 1.90 -18.06 12.00
N TYR A 51 2.29 -19.14 12.68
CA TYR A 51 2.25 -19.19 14.14
C TYR A 51 3.19 -18.15 14.79
N GLN A 52 4.36 -17.88 14.19
CA GLN A 52 5.25 -16.81 14.65
C GLN A 52 4.63 -15.42 14.46
N ARG A 53 3.84 -15.23 13.39
CA ARG A 53 3.10 -13.98 13.19
C ARG A 53 2.05 -13.79 14.28
N VAL A 54 1.32 -14.85 14.64
CA VAL A 54 0.40 -14.82 15.79
C VAL A 54 1.14 -14.49 17.10
N GLY A 55 2.35 -15.03 17.29
CA GLY A 55 3.21 -14.65 18.42
C GLY A 55 3.55 -13.16 18.48
N THR A 56 3.64 -12.50 17.32
CA THR A 56 3.82 -11.04 17.25
C THR A 56 2.59 -10.30 17.76
N TYR A 57 1.38 -10.79 17.50
CA TYR A 57 0.14 -10.19 18.01
C TYR A 57 0.05 -10.29 19.53
N TRP A 58 0.36 -11.47 20.09
CA TRP A 58 0.43 -11.66 21.54
C TRP A 58 1.47 -10.74 22.18
N LYS A 59 2.68 -10.70 21.61
CA LYS A 59 3.78 -9.94 22.19
C LYS A 59 3.55 -8.44 22.10
N THR A 60 3.16 -7.94 20.94
CA THR A 60 3.02 -6.50 20.70
C THR A 60 1.72 -5.98 21.27
N GLY A 61 0.61 -6.67 21.00
CA GLY A 61 -0.74 -6.26 21.37
C GLY A 61 -0.95 -6.28 22.88
N VAL A 62 -0.53 -7.34 23.58
CA VAL A 62 -0.88 -7.56 24.99
C VAL A 62 0.29 -7.99 25.88
N ASN A 63 1.52 -8.00 25.35
CA ASN A 63 2.75 -8.36 26.07
C ASN A 63 2.75 -9.76 26.71
N THR A 64 2.30 -10.76 25.94
CA THR A 64 2.38 -12.18 26.33
C THR A 64 3.34 -12.93 25.40
N ASN A 65 3.91 -14.05 25.85
CA ASN A 65 4.79 -14.93 25.07
C ASN A 65 4.05 -16.18 24.55
N LEU A 66 2.80 -16.03 24.11
CA LEU A 66 2.05 -17.07 23.39
C LEU A 66 2.31 -16.95 21.89
N ASP A 67 2.00 -18.00 21.13
CA ASP A 67 2.05 -18.00 19.66
C ASP A 67 0.82 -18.67 19.04
N GLY A 68 0.87 -19.00 17.74
CA GLY A 68 -0.24 -19.65 17.03
C GLY A 68 -0.40 -21.15 17.32
N LYS A 69 0.46 -21.76 18.13
CA LYS A 69 0.37 -23.18 18.55
C LYS A 69 -0.35 -23.36 19.88
N ASP A 70 -0.53 -22.29 20.66
CA ASP A 70 -1.36 -22.27 21.87
C ASP A 70 -2.86 -22.25 21.49
N VAL A 71 -3.33 -23.29 20.80
CA VAL A 71 -4.66 -23.33 20.14
C VAL A 71 -5.85 -23.21 21.09
N ASP A 72 -5.65 -23.44 22.39
CA ASP A 72 -6.67 -23.24 23.43
C ASP A 72 -6.85 -21.76 23.81
N GLN A 73 -5.96 -20.87 23.36
CA GLN A 73 -5.98 -19.44 23.65
C GLN A 73 -6.37 -18.63 22.40
N PRO A 74 -7.60 -18.09 22.32
CA PRO A 74 -8.03 -17.36 21.14
C PRO A 74 -7.32 -16.00 21.03
N TRP A 75 -6.50 -15.81 19.99
CA TRP A 75 -5.68 -14.61 19.81
C TRP A 75 -6.42 -13.41 19.19
N SER A 76 -7.73 -13.53 18.95
CA SER A 76 -8.53 -12.48 18.30
C SER A 76 -8.43 -11.09 18.96
N ALA A 77 -8.45 -11.02 20.30
CA ALA A 77 -8.34 -9.75 21.01
C ALA A 77 -6.90 -9.22 21.05
N ALA A 78 -5.91 -10.12 21.04
CA ALA A 78 -4.51 -9.75 20.87
C ALA A 78 -4.25 -9.15 19.49
N PHE A 79 -4.89 -9.66 18.44
CA PHE A 79 -4.87 -9.08 17.10
C PHE A 79 -5.48 -7.68 17.06
N ILE A 80 -6.69 -7.47 17.62
CA ILE A 80 -7.29 -6.13 17.68
C ILE A 80 -6.38 -5.16 18.47
N SER A 81 -5.83 -5.61 19.60
CA SER A 81 -4.89 -4.82 20.39
C SER A 81 -3.61 -4.50 19.61
N TYR A 82 -3.10 -5.45 18.82
CA TYR A 82 -1.94 -5.27 17.94
C TYR A 82 -2.21 -4.19 16.90
N ILE A 83 -3.28 -4.31 16.09
CA ILE A 83 -3.56 -3.34 15.03
C ILE A 83 -3.83 -1.94 15.60
N MET A 84 -4.48 -1.83 16.75
CA MET A 84 -4.70 -0.55 17.44
C MET A 84 -3.38 0.06 17.91
N LYS A 85 -2.48 -0.75 18.47
CA LYS A 85 -1.19 -0.27 18.98
C LYS A 85 -0.28 0.17 17.85
N THR A 86 -0.18 -0.64 16.81
CA THR A 86 0.63 -0.37 15.61
C THR A 86 0.09 0.85 14.86
N ALA A 87 -1.23 1.09 14.86
CA ALA A 87 -1.84 2.29 14.28
C ALA A 87 -1.58 3.58 15.09
N GLY A 88 -1.08 3.46 16.32
CA GLY A 88 -0.79 4.60 17.20
C GLY A 88 -1.99 5.04 18.05
N ALA A 89 -2.82 4.11 18.53
CA ALA A 89 -3.91 4.46 19.44
C ALA A 89 -3.40 5.04 20.77
N GLU A 90 -2.16 4.71 21.16
CA GLU A 90 -1.53 5.15 22.42
C GLU A 90 -2.45 4.83 23.61
N SER A 91 -2.63 5.76 24.55
CA SER A 91 -3.51 5.61 25.72
C SER A 91 -5.01 5.66 25.40
N ARG A 92 -5.40 5.90 24.14
CA ARG A 92 -6.79 6.06 23.72
C ARG A 92 -7.50 4.73 23.45
N PHE A 93 -6.81 3.59 23.62
CA PHE A 93 -7.39 2.25 23.52
C PHE A 93 -6.92 1.36 24.68
N LEU A 94 -7.81 0.50 25.19
CA LEU A 94 -7.50 -0.46 26.24
C LEU A 94 -7.01 -1.77 25.62
N TYR A 95 -5.69 -1.95 25.57
CA TYR A 95 -5.08 -3.19 25.09
C TYR A 95 -5.35 -4.35 26.07
N ASN A 96 -5.99 -5.41 25.57
CA ASN A 96 -6.34 -6.55 26.42
C ASN A 96 -6.53 -7.83 25.58
N ALA A 97 -6.22 -8.97 26.19
CA ALA A 97 -6.43 -10.30 25.60
C ALA A 97 -7.91 -10.72 25.60
N GLN A 98 -8.82 -9.91 26.17
CA GLN A 98 -10.26 -10.14 26.19
C GLN A 98 -11.00 -9.02 25.47
N HIS A 99 -11.90 -9.39 24.54
CA HIS A 99 -12.77 -8.43 23.82
C HIS A 99 -13.65 -7.63 24.77
N SER A 100 -14.26 -8.31 25.75
CA SER A 100 -15.20 -7.71 26.72
C SER A 100 -14.60 -6.53 27.50
N ALA A 101 -13.27 -6.52 27.71
CA ALA A 101 -12.59 -5.48 28.45
C ALA A 101 -12.69 -4.10 27.75
N TYR A 102 -12.29 -4.02 26.48
CA TYR A 102 -12.35 -2.75 25.73
C TYR A 102 -13.74 -2.42 25.22
N ILE A 103 -14.61 -3.41 24.97
CA ILE A 103 -16.03 -3.18 24.71
C ILE A 103 -16.66 -2.47 25.91
N ARG A 104 -16.47 -3.01 27.12
CA ARG A 104 -17.04 -2.42 28.33
C ARG A 104 -16.47 -1.04 28.62
N LYS A 105 -15.16 -0.85 28.43
CA LYS A 105 -14.52 0.47 28.57
C LYS A 105 -15.13 1.51 27.62
N ALA A 106 -15.42 1.14 26.37
CA ALA A 106 -16.03 2.03 25.38
C ALA A 106 -17.50 2.39 25.72
N ILE A 107 -18.29 1.44 26.22
CA ILE A 107 -19.66 1.69 26.69
C ILE A 107 -19.64 2.67 27.87
N ILE A 108 -18.80 2.41 28.87
CA ILE A 108 -18.63 3.29 30.04
C ILE A 108 -18.12 4.67 29.61
N ALA A 109 -17.19 4.73 28.66
CA ALA A 109 -16.67 5.99 28.14
C ALA A 109 -17.79 6.84 27.50
N LYS A 110 -18.69 6.22 26.71
CA LYS A 110 -19.86 6.92 26.17
C LYS A 110 -20.80 7.39 27.27
N GLN A 111 -21.13 6.54 28.24
CA GLN A 111 -22.04 6.87 29.35
C GLN A 111 -21.52 8.03 30.21
N LYS A 112 -20.20 8.17 30.32
CA LYS A 112 -19.53 9.23 31.06
C LYS A 112 -19.10 10.42 30.19
N GLU A 113 -19.41 10.36 28.89
CA GLU A 113 -18.93 11.32 27.90
C GLU A 113 -17.39 11.52 27.94
N ASP A 114 -16.64 10.47 28.30
CA ASP A 114 -15.18 10.48 28.38
C ASP A 114 -14.58 10.64 26.99
N THR A 115 -14.15 11.87 26.68
CA THR A 115 -13.57 12.20 25.39
C THR A 115 -12.12 11.76 25.23
N ALA A 116 -11.42 11.40 26.33
CA ALA A 116 -10.04 10.97 26.30
C ALA A 116 -9.91 9.54 25.77
N TYR A 117 -10.91 8.70 26.01
CA TYR A 117 -10.97 7.38 25.38
C TYR A 117 -11.38 7.48 23.91
N GLY A 118 -10.62 6.80 23.05
CA GLY A 118 -10.74 6.92 21.60
C GLY A 118 -11.97 6.26 21.00
N PHE A 119 -12.74 5.49 21.79
CA PHE A 119 -13.88 4.73 21.30
C PHE A 119 -15.11 4.89 22.20
N TRP A 120 -16.27 5.11 21.59
CA TRP A 120 -17.54 5.10 22.30
C TRP A 120 -18.40 3.94 21.82
N GLY A 121 -18.93 3.14 22.75
CA GLY A 121 -19.80 2.00 22.43
C GLY A 121 -21.25 2.43 22.27
N TYR A 122 -21.89 2.10 21.16
CA TYR A 122 -23.30 2.40 20.84
C TYR A 122 -24.09 1.09 20.68
N ARG A 123 -25.41 1.14 20.91
CA ARG A 123 -26.31 0.07 20.48
C ARG A 123 -26.40 0.06 18.96
N LEU A 124 -26.78 -1.08 18.40
CA LEU A 124 -26.96 -1.23 16.95
C LEU A 124 -28.02 -0.27 16.38
N SER A 125 -29.05 0.06 17.16
CA SER A 125 -30.13 0.98 16.77
C SER A 125 -29.75 2.46 16.82
N ASP A 126 -28.68 2.80 17.53
CA ASP A 126 -28.38 4.19 17.91
C ASP A 126 -27.29 4.80 17.03
N TYR A 127 -26.66 3.99 16.18
CA TYR A 127 -25.50 4.39 15.41
C TYR A 127 -25.33 3.55 14.15
N VAL A 128 -25.16 4.24 13.02
CA VAL A 128 -24.79 3.64 11.75
C VAL A 128 -23.27 3.42 11.75
N PRO A 129 -22.78 2.17 11.61
CA PRO A 129 -21.35 1.87 11.62
C PRO A 129 -20.64 2.55 10.43
N GLU A 130 -19.46 3.11 10.72
CA GLU A 130 -18.56 3.72 9.74
C GLU A 130 -17.29 2.88 9.54
N ILE A 131 -16.61 3.11 8.42
CA ILE A 131 -15.27 2.58 8.19
C ILE A 131 -14.33 3.06 9.31
N GLY A 132 -13.62 2.11 9.93
CA GLY A 132 -12.71 2.33 11.06
C GLY A 132 -13.30 2.05 12.44
N ASP A 133 -14.59 1.71 12.52
CA ASP A 133 -15.25 1.29 13.76
C ASP A 133 -15.01 -0.20 14.05
N LEU A 134 -15.15 -0.60 15.31
CA LEU A 134 -15.27 -2.02 15.65
C LEU A 134 -16.74 -2.39 15.79
N ILE A 135 -17.14 -3.52 15.21
CA ILE A 135 -18.45 -4.13 15.46
C ILE A 135 -18.27 -5.40 16.28
N CYS A 136 -19.13 -5.61 17.28
CA CYS A 136 -18.91 -6.62 18.31
C CYS A 136 -20.11 -7.57 18.42
N TYR A 137 -19.82 -8.87 18.58
CA TYR A 137 -20.82 -9.91 18.81
C TYR A 137 -20.49 -10.77 20.03
N LEU A 138 -21.53 -11.35 20.61
CA LEU A 138 -21.44 -12.30 21.72
C LEU A 138 -21.18 -13.72 21.20
N ARG A 139 -20.39 -14.50 21.96
CA ARG A 139 -20.16 -15.92 21.68
C ARG A 139 -20.96 -16.79 22.67
N GLU A 140 -21.47 -17.92 22.17
CA GLU A 140 -22.02 -19.05 22.93
C GLU A 140 -22.79 -18.64 24.20
N ASP A 141 -22.27 -18.96 25.38
CA ASP A 141 -22.91 -18.81 26.70
C ASP A 141 -23.30 -17.36 27.07
N SER A 142 -22.79 -16.37 26.34
CA SER A 142 -23.15 -14.96 26.55
C SER A 142 -24.44 -14.55 25.85
N VAL A 143 -24.89 -15.32 24.85
CA VAL A 143 -26.10 -15.01 24.10
C VAL A 143 -27.32 -15.18 25.00
N GLY A 144 -28.11 -14.12 25.16
CA GLY A 144 -29.30 -14.09 26.02
C GLY A 144 -29.02 -13.76 27.49
N THR A 145 -27.76 -13.75 27.93
CA THR A 145 -27.35 -13.38 29.29
C THR A 145 -26.67 -12.02 29.35
N ILE A 146 -25.96 -11.64 28.28
CA ILE A 146 -25.28 -10.35 28.13
C ILE A 146 -26.01 -9.48 27.11
N ASN A 147 -26.10 -8.18 27.41
CA ASN A 147 -26.53 -7.14 26.48
C ASN A 147 -25.72 -5.86 26.71
N TYR A 148 -26.06 -4.79 25.98
CA TYR A 148 -25.37 -3.50 26.07
C TYR A 148 -25.36 -2.91 27.50
N ASP A 149 -26.42 -3.12 28.29
CA ASP A 149 -26.59 -2.56 29.63
C ASP A 149 -25.97 -3.41 30.74
N SER A 150 -25.53 -4.63 30.43
CA SER A 150 -24.85 -5.51 31.38
C SER A 150 -23.62 -4.84 31.98
N THR A 151 -23.42 -5.01 33.29
CA THR A 151 -22.34 -4.34 34.04
C THR A 151 -21.06 -5.16 34.16
N THR A 152 -21.12 -6.47 33.90
CA THR A 152 -19.94 -7.36 33.89
C THR A 152 -18.95 -6.96 32.80
N ASN A 153 -17.67 -7.19 33.06
CA ASN A 153 -16.55 -6.93 32.15
C ASN A 153 -15.91 -8.21 31.59
N SER A 154 -16.39 -9.39 31.99
CA SER A 154 -15.89 -10.69 31.55
C SER A 154 -17.03 -11.49 30.93
N TYR A 155 -16.93 -11.72 29.62
CA TYR A 155 -17.87 -12.55 28.87
C TYR A 155 -17.31 -12.91 27.49
N PRO A 156 -17.55 -14.14 26.99
CA PRO A 156 -17.24 -14.53 25.62
C PRO A 156 -17.79 -13.57 24.56
N SER A 157 -16.89 -12.92 23.83
CA SER A 157 -17.24 -11.95 22.79
C SER A 157 -16.15 -11.85 21.73
N HIS A 158 -16.46 -11.17 20.64
CA HIS A 158 -15.55 -10.91 19.54
C HIS A 158 -15.81 -9.55 18.91
N SER A 159 -14.80 -8.98 18.28
CA SER A 159 -14.85 -7.68 17.60
C SER A 159 -14.12 -7.76 16.27
N ASP A 160 -14.69 -7.13 15.26
CA ASP A 160 -14.10 -6.98 13.93
C ASP A 160 -14.01 -5.51 13.54
N LEU A 161 -12.97 -5.17 12.78
CA LEU A 161 -12.77 -3.83 12.23
C LEU A 161 -13.55 -3.67 10.93
N VAL A 162 -14.37 -2.61 10.82
CA VAL A 162 -15.01 -2.21 9.57
C VAL A 162 -13.97 -1.59 8.64
N VAL A 163 -13.71 -2.23 7.51
CA VAL A 163 -12.65 -1.81 6.56
C VAL A 163 -13.19 -1.32 5.21
N ASP A 164 -14.45 -1.61 4.90
CA ASP A 164 -15.12 -1.15 3.69
C ASP A 164 -16.66 -1.14 3.88
N LYS A 165 -17.35 -0.35 3.06
CA LYS A 165 -18.82 -0.27 3.00
C LYS A 165 -19.25 -0.10 1.55
N LYS A 166 -20.03 -1.05 1.02
CA LYS A 166 -20.55 -1.01 -0.35
C LYS A 166 -22.01 -1.45 -0.37
N GLY A 167 -22.90 -0.55 -0.78
CA GLY A 167 -24.35 -0.79 -0.72
C GLY A 167 -24.77 -1.20 0.69
N ASN A 168 -25.55 -2.28 0.78
CA ASN A 168 -26.08 -2.81 2.05
C ASN A 168 -25.14 -3.82 2.71
N THR A 169 -23.83 -3.67 2.53
CA THR A 169 -22.83 -4.60 3.07
C THR A 169 -21.60 -3.84 3.59
N LEU A 170 -21.20 -4.19 4.81
CA LEU A 170 -19.90 -3.85 5.39
C LEU A 170 -18.95 -5.01 5.13
N LYS A 171 -17.69 -4.71 4.83
CA LYS A 171 -16.60 -5.68 4.95
C LYS A 171 -15.87 -5.44 6.25
N VAL A 172 -15.67 -6.51 7.03
CA VAL A 172 -14.99 -6.43 8.31
C VAL A 172 -13.87 -7.47 8.41
N ILE A 173 -12.77 -7.10 9.07
CA ILE A 173 -11.61 -7.96 9.30
C ILE A 173 -11.47 -8.27 10.79
N GLY A 174 -11.28 -9.55 11.10
CA GLY A 174 -11.01 -10.03 12.46
C GLY A 174 -9.93 -11.11 12.48
N GLY A 175 -9.16 -11.14 13.56
CA GLY A 175 -8.16 -12.18 13.83
C GLY A 175 -8.76 -13.40 14.52
N ASN A 176 -8.16 -14.56 14.34
CA ASN A 176 -8.63 -15.86 14.84
C ASN A 176 -10.11 -16.11 14.51
N VAL A 177 -10.52 -15.71 13.31
CA VAL A 177 -11.80 -16.07 12.70
C VAL A 177 -11.51 -17.22 11.77
N GLU A 178 -12.06 -18.40 12.07
CA GLU A 178 -11.71 -19.66 11.38
C GLU A 178 -10.19 -19.91 11.38
N ASN A 179 -9.55 -19.69 12.54
CA ASN A 179 -8.11 -19.86 12.80
C ASN A 179 -7.19 -19.05 11.86
N SER A 180 -7.68 -17.91 11.35
CA SER A 180 -6.96 -17.04 10.42
C SER A 180 -7.27 -15.56 10.70
N VAL A 181 -6.63 -14.64 9.96
CA VAL A 181 -7.14 -13.28 9.78
C VAL A 181 -8.11 -13.33 8.61
N SER A 182 -9.40 -13.13 8.88
CA SER A 182 -10.45 -13.30 7.87
C SER A 182 -11.21 -12.01 7.61
N LEU A 183 -11.54 -11.79 6.34
CA LEU A 183 -12.54 -10.82 5.93
C LEU A 183 -13.91 -11.48 5.87
N LYS A 184 -14.95 -10.78 6.33
CA LYS A 184 -16.35 -11.22 6.20
C LYS A 184 -17.27 -10.07 5.82
N ASN A 185 -18.37 -10.44 5.15
CA ASN A 185 -19.43 -9.52 4.77
C ASN A 185 -20.51 -9.49 5.88
N VAL A 186 -20.94 -8.29 6.26
CA VAL A 186 -21.96 -8.04 7.29
C VAL A 186 -23.06 -7.18 6.70
N LYS A 187 -24.32 -7.64 6.79
CA LYS A 187 -25.47 -6.93 6.25
C LYS A 187 -25.85 -5.70 7.07
N ILE A 188 -26.21 -4.64 6.37
CA ILE A 188 -26.85 -3.44 6.90
C ILE A 188 -28.16 -3.19 6.13
N ASP A 189 -29.09 -2.43 6.71
CA ASP A 189 -30.30 -2.00 5.99
C ASP A 189 -30.04 -0.78 5.09
N ASP A 190 -31.07 -0.33 4.38
CA ASP A 190 -31.02 0.83 3.48
C ASP A 190 -30.70 2.15 4.23
N ASN A 191 -30.97 2.21 5.53
CA ASN A 191 -30.63 3.33 6.41
C ASN A 191 -29.20 3.21 6.98
N GLY A 192 -28.52 2.09 6.69
CA GLY A 192 -27.16 1.80 7.09
C GLY A 192 -27.01 1.11 8.44
N PHE A 193 -28.08 0.79 9.15
CA PHE A 193 -28.01 0.12 10.45
C PHE A 193 -27.66 -1.36 10.31
N LEU A 194 -26.90 -1.90 11.27
CA LEU A 194 -26.49 -3.31 11.28
C LEU A 194 -27.70 -4.21 11.52
N THR A 195 -28.04 -5.03 10.52
CA THR A 195 -29.18 -5.96 10.54
C THR A 195 -28.76 -7.42 10.31
N ASP A 196 -27.46 -7.66 10.16
CA ASP A 196 -26.92 -9.00 10.03
C ASP A 196 -27.28 -9.90 11.22
N THR A 197 -27.75 -11.12 10.94
CA THR A 197 -28.13 -12.11 11.95
C THR A 197 -27.20 -13.33 11.97
N SER A 198 -26.08 -13.28 11.23
CA SER A 198 -25.14 -14.41 11.16
C SER A 198 -24.39 -14.63 12.48
N LYS A 199 -24.30 -13.58 13.30
CA LYS A 199 -23.75 -13.57 14.67
C LYS A 199 -24.67 -12.77 15.59
N ALA A 200 -24.51 -12.95 16.90
CA ALA A 200 -25.21 -12.18 17.93
C ALA A 200 -24.56 -10.79 18.14
N TRP A 201 -24.61 -9.94 17.10
CA TRP A 201 -24.11 -8.57 17.16
C TRP A 201 -24.86 -7.76 18.23
N PHE A 202 -24.15 -6.93 18.99
CA PHE A 202 -24.80 -6.20 20.10
C PHE A 202 -24.26 -4.78 20.36
N VAL A 203 -23.04 -4.47 19.95
CA VAL A 203 -22.39 -3.16 20.20
C VAL A 203 -21.57 -2.74 18.98
N ILE A 204 -21.56 -1.43 18.69
CA ILE A 204 -20.63 -0.79 17.74
C ILE A 204 -19.72 0.16 18.52
N LEU A 205 -18.40 0.03 18.39
CA LEU A 205 -17.42 0.94 18.98
C LEU A 205 -17.02 1.98 17.94
N LYS A 206 -17.63 3.17 18.05
CA LYS A 206 -17.32 4.32 17.21
C LYS A 206 -15.90 4.80 17.47
N ASN A 207 -15.08 4.81 16.44
CA ASN A 207 -13.74 5.38 16.46
C ASN A 207 -13.80 6.92 16.46
N ARG A 208 -13.30 7.53 17.52
CA ARG A 208 -13.26 8.99 17.75
C ARG A 208 -11.84 9.56 17.70
N ILE A 209 -10.85 8.72 17.40
CA ILE A 209 -9.46 9.18 17.33
C ILE A 209 -9.30 10.04 16.07
N ALA A 210 -9.25 11.36 16.27
CA ALA A 210 -9.03 12.33 15.21
C ALA A 210 -7.63 12.16 14.57
N ALA A 211 -7.48 12.56 13.30
CA ALA A 211 -6.18 12.96 12.79
C ALA A 211 -5.62 14.08 13.69
N PRO A 212 -4.30 14.19 13.90
CA PRO A 212 -3.76 15.25 14.76
C PRO A 212 -4.28 16.62 14.28
N ASN A 213 -5.05 17.28 15.15
CA ASN A 213 -5.63 18.60 14.89
C ASN A 213 -4.51 19.66 14.97
N THR A 214 -4.32 20.41 13.89
CA THR A 214 -3.68 21.74 13.97
C THR A 214 -4.65 22.68 14.71
N PRO A 215 -4.19 23.50 15.69
CA PRO A 215 -5.08 24.36 16.47
C PRO A 215 -5.79 25.42 15.61
N ALA A 216 -7.03 25.75 15.99
CA ALA A 216 -7.90 26.70 15.34
C ALA A 216 -7.40 28.16 15.42
N VAL A 217 -7.61 28.93 14.34
CA VAL A 217 -7.58 30.40 14.32
C VAL A 217 -9.02 30.91 14.08
N PRO A 218 -9.56 31.87 14.88
CA PRO A 218 -10.89 32.45 14.70
C PRO A 218 -11.00 33.40 13.49
N PRO A 219 -12.23 33.81 13.09
CA PRO A 219 -12.60 34.02 11.69
C PRO A 219 -12.26 35.43 11.18
N THR A 220 -11.90 35.51 9.89
CA THR A 220 -12.11 36.73 9.09
C THR A 220 -12.69 36.33 7.75
N THR A 221 -13.82 36.92 7.42
CA THR A 221 -14.64 36.68 6.24
C THR A 221 -13.90 37.06 4.96
N THR A 222 -13.53 36.04 4.18
CA THR A 222 -13.50 36.12 2.71
C THR A 222 -13.80 34.71 2.20
N THR A 223 -15.04 34.50 1.76
CA THR A 223 -15.53 33.19 1.29
C THR A 223 -14.81 32.83 0.00
N ASN A 224 -13.80 31.98 0.07
CA ASN A 224 -13.39 31.18 -1.08
C ASN A 224 -14.56 30.26 -1.40
N ALA A 225 -15.37 30.65 -2.39
CA ALA A 225 -16.48 29.83 -2.86
C ALA A 225 -15.89 28.53 -3.42
N LYS A 226 -16.13 27.41 -2.73
CA LYS A 226 -15.78 26.07 -3.23
C LYS A 226 -16.45 25.92 -4.60
N THR A 227 -15.74 25.54 -5.65
CA THR A 227 -16.33 25.34 -6.98
C THR A 227 -16.42 23.86 -7.33
N TYR A 228 -17.39 23.50 -8.17
CA TYR A 228 -17.62 22.15 -8.67
C TYR A 228 -17.76 22.17 -10.19
N LEU A 229 -17.22 21.16 -10.86
CA LEU A 229 -17.36 20.89 -12.28
C LEU A 229 -18.57 19.97 -12.49
N VAL A 230 -19.43 20.31 -13.44
CA VAL A 230 -20.57 19.47 -13.83
C VAL A 230 -20.07 18.36 -14.75
N THR A 231 -20.30 17.10 -14.34
CA THR A 231 -19.78 15.91 -15.05
C THR A 231 -20.81 15.27 -15.99
N GLY A 232 -22.09 15.55 -15.80
CA GLY A 232 -23.19 15.10 -16.65
C GLY A 232 -23.58 16.15 -17.71
N ASP A 233 -24.17 15.70 -18.81
CA ASP A 233 -24.64 16.57 -19.89
C ASP A 233 -26.16 16.74 -19.80
N GLY A 234 -26.66 17.97 -19.63
CA GLY A 234 -28.09 18.25 -19.41
C GLY A 234 -28.59 17.95 -17.98
N VAL A 235 -27.80 18.26 -16.96
CA VAL A 235 -28.13 18.09 -15.53
C VAL A 235 -29.10 19.18 -15.06
N ARG A 236 -30.23 18.80 -14.47
CA ARG A 236 -31.29 19.74 -14.07
C ARG A 236 -30.94 20.50 -12.78
N ILE A 237 -31.01 21.84 -12.82
CA ILE A 237 -31.04 22.71 -11.63
C ILE A 237 -32.47 22.80 -11.13
N ARG A 238 -32.67 22.73 -9.80
CA ARG A 238 -33.99 22.65 -9.16
C ARG A 238 -34.22 23.67 -8.04
N LYS A 239 -35.48 23.97 -7.69
CA LYS A 239 -35.83 24.88 -6.58
C LYS A 239 -35.60 24.23 -5.20
N SER A 240 -35.82 22.93 -5.10
CA SER A 240 -35.62 22.10 -3.90
C SER A 240 -34.82 20.82 -4.23
N PRO A 241 -34.16 20.17 -3.25
CA PRO A 241 -33.35 18.96 -3.45
C PRO A 241 -34.21 17.69 -3.65
N GLU A 242 -35.06 17.68 -4.67
CA GLU A 242 -35.99 16.57 -4.94
C GLU A 242 -36.28 16.40 -6.44
N LYS A 243 -36.52 15.16 -6.89
CA LYS A 243 -36.75 14.82 -8.31
C LYS A 243 -38.23 14.88 -8.70
N THR A 244 -38.85 16.06 -8.65
CA THR A 244 -40.24 16.28 -9.11
C THR A 244 -40.29 17.07 -10.43
N THR A 245 -41.37 16.92 -11.20
CA THR A 245 -41.50 17.44 -12.57
C THR A 245 -41.56 18.98 -12.61
N ASP A 246 -42.24 19.60 -11.63
CA ASP A 246 -42.49 21.05 -11.57
C ASP A 246 -41.35 21.84 -10.89
N ASN A 247 -40.30 21.14 -10.47
CA ASN A 247 -39.21 21.69 -9.66
C ASN A 247 -37.96 22.05 -10.48
N LYS A 248 -37.97 21.85 -11.80
CA LYS A 248 -36.86 22.23 -12.68
C LYS A 248 -36.85 23.76 -12.92
N ILE A 249 -35.68 24.38 -12.81
CA ILE A 249 -35.47 25.82 -13.10
C ILE A 249 -34.37 26.10 -14.13
N GLY A 250 -33.66 25.07 -14.58
CA GLY A 250 -32.66 25.19 -15.63
C GLY A 250 -31.95 23.87 -15.88
N ASP A 251 -30.97 23.91 -16.79
CA ASP A 251 -30.06 22.82 -17.08
C ASP A 251 -28.61 23.31 -17.01
N LEU A 252 -27.71 22.40 -16.66
CA LEU A 252 -26.27 22.53 -16.70
C LEU A 252 -25.71 21.50 -17.66
N PHE A 253 -24.64 21.83 -18.35
CA PHE A 253 -23.99 20.96 -19.30
C PHE A 253 -22.62 20.54 -18.80
N LYS A 254 -22.10 19.45 -19.39
CA LYS A 254 -20.83 18.89 -18.98
C LYS A 254 -19.71 19.90 -19.20
N GLY A 255 -18.92 20.16 -18.17
CA GLY A 255 -17.85 21.17 -18.20
C GLY A 255 -18.23 22.51 -17.59
N ASP A 256 -19.52 22.75 -17.29
CA ASP A 256 -19.95 23.94 -16.56
C ASP A 256 -19.33 23.96 -15.17
N VAL A 257 -18.92 25.15 -14.70
CA VAL A 257 -18.35 25.35 -13.38
C VAL A 257 -19.36 26.10 -12.51
N VAL A 258 -19.69 25.51 -11.37
CA VAL A 258 -20.70 26.04 -10.44
C VAL A 258 -20.09 26.31 -9.07
N SER A 259 -20.49 27.40 -8.43
CA SER A 259 -20.06 27.73 -7.07
C SER A 259 -20.93 26.99 -6.07
N TYR A 260 -20.32 26.23 -5.18
CA TYR A 260 -20.99 25.51 -4.10
C TYR A 260 -21.37 26.44 -2.96
N ILE A 261 -22.59 26.25 -2.45
CA ILE A 261 -23.14 26.99 -1.32
C ILE A 261 -23.33 26.04 -0.14
N GLU A 262 -24.15 25.01 -0.31
CA GLU A 262 -24.51 24.08 0.77
C GLU A 262 -24.88 22.71 0.22
N THR A 263 -24.91 21.71 1.10
CA THR A 263 -25.32 20.33 0.80
C THR A 263 -26.63 20.05 1.53
N SER A 264 -27.55 19.32 0.90
CA SER A 264 -28.80 18.91 1.52
C SER A 264 -28.53 17.97 2.70
N GLY A 265 -29.47 17.85 3.64
CA GLY A 265 -29.28 17.00 4.83
C GLY A 265 -28.98 15.52 4.52
N ASP A 266 -29.52 15.02 3.41
CA ASP A 266 -29.30 13.66 2.87
C ASP A 266 -27.99 13.51 2.08
N LYS A 267 -27.28 14.62 1.82
CA LYS A 267 -26.05 14.70 1.02
C LYS A 267 -26.16 14.17 -0.41
N GLU A 268 -27.37 14.12 -0.97
CA GLU A 268 -27.58 13.76 -2.38
C GLU A 268 -27.62 14.97 -3.32
N TRP A 269 -27.74 16.18 -2.76
CA TRP A 269 -27.86 17.42 -3.51
C TRP A 269 -26.91 18.49 -3.00
N ALA A 270 -26.38 19.29 -3.91
CA ALA A 270 -25.69 20.51 -3.61
C ALA A 270 -26.51 21.68 -4.13
N LYS A 271 -26.63 22.72 -3.30
CA LYS A 271 -27.08 24.02 -3.75
C LYS A 271 -25.89 24.73 -4.33
N VAL A 272 -26.04 25.13 -5.58
CA VAL A 272 -24.96 25.73 -6.37
C VAL A 272 -25.45 27.00 -7.06
N LYS A 273 -24.50 27.87 -7.39
CA LYS A 273 -24.73 29.08 -8.19
C LYS A 273 -24.01 28.97 -9.54
N HIS A 274 -24.74 29.21 -10.62
CA HIS A 274 -24.23 29.28 -11.99
C HIS A 274 -24.80 30.53 -12.68
N GLY A 275 -23.95 31.52 -12.95
CA GLY A 275 -24.40 32.86 -13.36
C GLY A 275 -25.27 33.52 -12.29
N GLU A 276 -26.46 33.98 -12.66
CA GLU A 276 -27.47 34.52 -11.73
C GLU A 276 -28.36 33.44 -11.09
N THR A 277 -28.34 32.22 -11.64
CA THR A 277 -29.21 31.13 -11.22
C THR A 277 -28.64 30.41 -9.99
N THR A 278 -29.44 30.30 -8.93
CA THR A 278 -29.13 29.52 -7.72
C THR A 278 -30.16 28.42 -7.53
N GLY A 279 -29.71 27.18 -7.36
CA GLY A 279 -30.61 26.04 -7.18
C GLY A 279 -29.89 24.76 -6.82
N TRP A 280 -30.67 23.71 -6.59
CA TRP A 280 -30.21 22.40 -6.18
C TRP A 280 -29.89 21.51 -7.39
N VAL A 281 -28.72 20.89 -7.35
CA VAL A 281 -28.21 19.96 -8.37
C VAL A 281 -27.78 18.68 -7.65
N SER A 282 -28.03 17.53 -8.26
CA SER A 282 -27.65 16.27 -7.64
C SER A 282 -26.13 16.15 -7.55
N LEU A 283 -25.61 15.87 -6.35
CA LEU A 283 -24.18 15.78 -6.04
C LEU A 283 -23.46 14.74 -6.88
N GLN A 284 -24.15 13.69 -7.34
CA GLN A 284 -23.57 12.66 -8.21
C GLN A 284 -23.05 13.22 -9.55
N TYR A 285 -23.52 14.39 -9.98
CA TYR A 285 -23.09 15.05 -11.22
C TYR A 285 -22.14 16.22 -10.99
N LEU A 286 -21.64 16.39 -9.76
CA LEU A 286 -20.74 17.48 -9.38
C LEU A 286 -19.42 16.89 -8.88
N ALA A 287 -18.33 17.23 -9.55
CA ALA A 287 -16.98 16.94 -9.08
C ALA A 287 -16.38 18.19 -8.45
N PRO A 288 -15.85 18.17 -7.22
CA PRO A 288 -15.18 19.33 -6.63
C PRO A 288 -14.01 19.74 -7.52
N VAL A 289 -13.88 21.02 -7.81
CA VAL A 289 -12.75 21.58 -8.58
C VAL A 289 -11.46 21.52 -7.74
N ASP A 290 -11.57 21.33 -6.42
CA ASP A 290 -10.46 21.18 -5.46
C ASP A 290 -10.55 19.91 -4.58
N ALA A 291 -10.37 18.71 -5.13
CA ALA A 291 -9.91 17.53 -4.37
C ALA A 291 -9.24 16.46 -5.28
N PRO A 292 -7.92 16.26 -5.17
CA PRO A 292 -7.20 15.11 -5.71
C PRO A 292 -7.54 13.81 -4.95
N GLN A 293 -7.52 12.65 -5.63
CA GLN A 293 -7.58 11.34 -4.99
C GLN A 293 -6.37 11.15 -4.05
N SER A 294 -6.60 10.72 -2.80
CA SER A 294 -5.54 10.27 -1.88
C SER A 294 -4.97 8.93 -2.37
N ASN A 295 -3.99 9.02 -3.25
CA ASN A 295 -3.04 7.97 -3.58
C ASN A 295 -1.90 8.04 -2.55
N SER A 296 -1.33 6.91 -2.12
CA SER A 296 -0.08 6.98 -1.33
C SER A 296 0.99 7.73 -2.13
N VAL A 297 2.00 8.33 -1.49
CA VAL A 297 3.12 8.97 -2.22
C VAL A 297 3.74 7.99 -3.24
N TYR A 298 3.73 6.69 -2.91
CA TYR A 298 4.14 5.63 -3.82
C TYR A 298 3.21 5.50 -5.04
N ASP A 299 1.90 5.58 -4.84
CA ASP A 299 0.92 5.55 -5.91
C ASP A 299 0.95 6.83 -6.76
N ASP A 300 1.23 8.00 -6.17
CA ASP A 300 1.44 9.24 -6.92
C ASP A 300 2.65 9.12 -7.85
N ILE A 301 3.79 8.66 -7.34
CA ILE A 301 4.98 8.38 -8.16
C ILE A 301 4.65 7.34 -9.25
N ALA A 302 3.95 6.26 -8.89
CA ALA A 302 3.56 5.23 -9.84
C ALA A 302 2.56 5.73 -10.91
N ASN A 303 1.73 6.72 -10.58
CA ASN A 303 0.77 7.35 -11.49
C ASN A 303 1.42 8.39 -12.40
N ILE A 304 2.42 9.15 -11.91
CA ILE A 304 3.27 10.01 -12.75
C ILE A 304 3.82 9.19 -13.92
N VAL A 305 4.36 8.01 -13.61
CA VAL A 305 4.93 7.09 -14.61
C VAL A 305 3.90 6.61 -15.62
N LYS A 306 2.71 6.17 -15.15
CA LYS A 306 1.68 5.53 -15.99
C LYS A 306 1.21 6.41 -17.16
N GLY A 307 1.25 7.73 -16.99
CA GLY A 307 0.82 8.69 -18.01
C GLY A 307 1.85 8.99 -19.11
N LEU A 308 3.09 8.50 -19.01
CA LEU A 308 4.18 8.90 -19.88
C LEU A 308 4.31 7.99 -21.11
N ASP A 309 4.67 8.56 -22.26
CA ASP A 309 4.84 7.79 -23.49
C ASP A 309 5.97 6.76 -23.43
N VAL A 310 6.98 6.99 -22.58
CA VAL A 310 8.10 6.05 -22.41
C VAL A 310 7.63 4.66 -21.96
N VAL A 311 6.49 4.53 -21.27
CA VAL A 311 5.98 3.21 -20.85
C VAL A 311 5.51 2.35 -22.02
N ARG A 312 5.33 2.97 -23.20
CA ARG A 312 4.97 2.31 -24.45
C ARG A 312 6.19 2.14 -25.38
N TYR A 313 7.38 2.55 -24.95
CA TYR A 313 8.60 2.39 -25.73
C TYR A 313 8.86 0.91 -26.02
N TYR A 314 9.16 0.60 -27.27
CA TYR A 314 9.50 -0.75 -27.72
C TYR A 314 11.02 -0.90 -27.70
N TRP A 315 11.52 -1.67 -26.73
CA TRP A 315 12.94 -1.93 -26.56
C TRP A 315 13.46 -2.86 -27.66
N LYS A 316 14.65 -2.54 -28.18
CA LYS A 316 15.27 -3.27 -29.29
C LYS A 316 15.77 -4.64 -28.84
N GLU A 317 16.36 -5.38 -29.77
CA GLU A 317 16.93 -6.72 -29.55
C GLU A 317 15.90 -7.75 -29.05
N GLY A 318 14.65 -7.63 -29.50
CA GLY A 318 13.59 -8.60 -29.24
C GLY A 318 12.96 -8.51 -27.85
N GLN A 319 13.26 -7.47 -27.07
CA GLN A 319 12.80 -7.34 -25.69
C GLN A 319 11.37 -6.80 -25.55
N GLY A 320 10.88 -6.09 -26.57
CA GLY A 320 9.49 -5.64 -26.64
C GLY A 320 9.15 -4.53 -25.64
N ILE A 321 7.90 -4.49 -25.17
CA ILE A 321 7.44 -3.47 -24.22
C ILE A 321 7.68 -3.98 -22.81
N ALA A 322 8.36 -3.18 -21.99
CA ALA A 322 8.62 -3.54 -20.59
C ALA A 322 7.33 -3.60 -19.76
N PRO A 323 7.27 -4.44 -18.71
CA PRO A 323 6.18 -4.41 -17.73
C PRO A 323 5.99 -3.02 -17.13
N ILE A 324 4.74 -2.58 -16.93
CA ILE A 324 4.49 -1.27 -16.29
C ILE A 324 5.10 -1.22 -14.88
N GLY A 325 5.13 -2.34 -14.18
CA GLY A 325 5.76 -2.49 -12.87
C GLY A 325 7.26 -2.23 -12.87
N TYR A 326 7.95 -2.47 -13.99
CA TYR A 326 9.36 -2.16 -14.14
C TYR A 326 9.60 -0.65 -14.02
N TYR A 327 8.85 0.15 -14.79
CA TYR A 327 8.94 1.61 -14.72
C TYR A 327 8.50 2.15 -13.34
N GLN A 328 7.40 1.64 -12.79
CA GLN A 328 6.88 2.10 -11.49
C GLN A 328 7.86 1.78 -10.35
N GLY A 329 8.38 0.55 -10.30
CA GLY A 329 9.35 0.15 -9.31
C GLY A 329 10.66 0.92 -9.43
N MET A 330 11.20 1.09 -10.65
CA MET A 330 12.42 1.87 -10.88
C MET A 330 12.26 3.34 -10.46
N ALA A 331 11.11 3.95 -10.76
CA ALA A 331 10.77 5.31 -10.34
C ALA A 331 10.71 5.45 -8.82
N LEU A 332 10.10 4.49 -8.12
CA LEU A 332 10.02 4.48 -6.66
C LEU A 332 11.40 4.31 -6.02
N THR A 333 12.22 3.39 -6.54
CA THR A 333 13.59 3.23 -6.05
C THR A 333 14.45 4.46 -6.33
N TYR A 334 14.33 5.06 -7.53
CA TYR A 334 14.98 6.34 -7.82
C TYR A 334 14.57 7.42 -6.83
N GLY A 335 13.26 7.57 -6.58
CA GLY A 335 12.76 8.53 -5.61
C GLY A 335 13.36 8.33 -4.22
N ARG A 336 13.38 7.09 -3.72
CA ARG A 336 14.02 6.75 -2.43
C ARG A 336 15.49 7.15 -2.41
N VAL A 337 16.23 6.78 -3.46
CA VAL A 337 17.67 7.08 -3.56
C VAL A 337 17.91 8.58 -3.69
N TYR A 338 17.05 9.32 -4.41
CA TYR A 338 17.11 10.78 -4.48
C TYR A 338 16.87 11.45 -3.12
N CYS A 339 15.89 10.98 -2.33
CA CYS A 339 15.70 11.44 -0.95
C CYS A 339 16.95 11.18 -0.08
N LYS A 340 17.60 10.03 -0.24
CA LYS A 340 18.89 9.72 0.42
C LYS A 340 20.01 10.64 -0.06
N LEU A 341 20.08 10.98 -1.36
CA LEU A 341 21.05 11.95 -1.90
C LEU A 341 20.90 13.32 -1.25
N LYS A 342 19.66 13.82 -1.13
CA LYS A 342 19.35 15.11 -0.46
C LYS A 342 19.81 15.13 1.00
N LYS A 343 19.83 13.96 1.65
CA LYS A 343 20.31 13.76 3.03
C LYS A 343 21.82 13.49 3.12
N GLY A 344 22.54 13.49 2.01
CA GLY A 344 23.98 13.26 1.97
C GLY A 344 24.40 11.82 2.27
N ASP A 345 23.54 10.84 1.99
CA ASP A 345 23.88 9.42 2.17
C ASP A 345 25.17 9.06 1.40
N PRO A 346 26.20 8.50 2.05
CA PRO A 346 27.52 8.30 1.44
C PRO A 346 27.50 7.30 0.29
N ILE A 347 26.63 6.28 0.35
CA ILE A 347 26.50 5.28 -0.72
C ILE A 347 25.89 5.95 -1.95
N VAL A 348 24.86 6.77 -1.75
CA VAL A 348 24.21 7.47 -2.87
C VAL A 348 25.11 8.58 -3.43
N LYS A 349 25.88 9.27 -2.60
CA LYS A 349 26.89 10.24 -3.06
C LYS A 349 27.92 9.57 -3.96
N GLU A 350 28.29 8.32 -3.68
CA GLU A 350 29.16 7.53 -4.55
C GLU A 350 28.49 7.16 -5.88
N MET A 351 27.18 6.88 -5.88
CA MET A 351 26.40 6.67 -7.12
C MET A 351 26.27 7.95 -7.96
N ALA A 352 26.20 9.10 -7.29
CA ALA A 352 25.90 10.41 -7.86
C ALA A 352 27.15 11.24 -8.21
N LYS A 353 28.34 10.78 -7.84
CA LYS A 353 29.58 11.52 -8.09
C LYS A 353 29.84 11.70 -9.59
N LYS A 354 30.51 12.80 -9.93
CA LYS A 354 31.03 13.07 -11.28
C LYS A 354 31.75 11.83 -11.85
N PRO A 355 31.51 11.45 -13.12
CA PRO A 355 32.19 10.32 -13.75
C PRO A 355 33.72 10.43 -13.67
N GLY A 356 34.35 9.28 -13.46
CA GLY A 356 35.80 9.16 -13.53
C GLY A 356 36.34 9.23 -14.96
N THR A 357 37.63 8.95 -15.12
CA THR A 357 38.29 8.93 -16.44
C THR A 357 38.51 7.52 -17.00
N ASP A 358 38.35 6.48 -16.19
CA ASP A 358 38.57 5.09 -16.62
C ASP A 358 37.24 4.42 -17.02
N PRO A 359 36.99 4.21 -18.33
CA PRO A 359 35.75 3.60 -18.80
C PRO A 359 35.60 2.13 -18.38
N LYS A 360 36.64 1.48 -17.83
CA LYS A 360 36.53 0.11 -17.30
C LYS A 360 36.01 0.08 -15.86
N LYS A 361 36.10 1.20 -15.14
CA LYS A 361 35.74 1.32 -13.71
C LYS A 361 34.47 2.14 -13.47
N ASP A 362 33.99 2.85 -14.49
CA ASP A 362 32.79 3.68 -14.39
C ASP A 362 31.96 3.56 -15.67
N SER A 363 30.74 3.07 -15.53
CA SER A 363 29.84 2.84 -16.66
C SER A 363 29.33 4.15 -17.26
N LEU A 364 29.26 5.25 -16.50
CA LEU A 364 28.92 6.56 -17.07
C LEU A 364 30.07 7.13 -17.90
N THR A 365 31.32 6.86 -17.52
CA THR A 365 32.49 7.19 -18.34
C THR A 365 32.47 6.40 -19.65
N LEU A 366 32.14 5.10 -19.59
CA LEU A 366 31.99 4.27 -20.79
C LEU A 366 30.90 4.80 -21.73
N TYR A 367 29.74 5.18 -21.19
CA TYR A 367 28.58 5.64 -21.97
C TYR A 367 28.57 7.15 -22.27
N ASN A 368 29.65 7.87 -21.96
CA ASN A 368 29.65 9.34 -21.97
C ASN A 368 29.21 9.95 -23.31
N SER A 369 29.69 9.42 -24.45
CA SER A 369 29.27 9.91 -25.77
C SER A 369 27.78 9.68 -26.02
N ILE A 370 27.26 8.50 -25.69
CA ILE A 370 25.86 8.14 -25.89
C ILE A 370 24.93 9.05 -25.05
N PHE A 371 25.32 9.34 -23.81
CA PHE A 371 24.58 10.28 -22.96
C PHE A 371 24.59 11.70 -23.55
N LYS A 372 25.76 12.19 -24.00
CA LYS A 372 25.88 13.51 -24.64
C LYS A 372 25.05 13.63 -25.92
N ASP A 373 25.05 12.59 -26.75
CA ASP A 373 24.24 12.54 -27.97
C ASP A 373 22.73 12.60 -27.68
N ASN A 374 22.32 12.20 -26.47
CA ASN A 374 20.94 12.31 -25.98
C ASN A 374 20.69 13.57 -25.13
N GLY A 375 21.64 14.52 -25.09
CA GLY A 375 21.50 15.77 -24.32
C GLY A 375 21.55 15.57 -22.80
N MET A 376 22.15 14.48 -22.33
CA MET A 376 22.30 14.15 -20.91
C MET A 376 23.76 14.34 -20.50
N ASP A 377 24.07 15.43 -19.80
CA ASP A 377 25.42 15.71 -19.31
C ASP A 377 25.61 15.20 -17.88
N ASN A 378 26.66 14.41 -17.65
CA ASN A 378 26.98 13.82 -16.36
C ASN A 378 27.96 14.65 -15.53
N ASP A 379 28.42 15.79 -16.04
CA ASP A 379 29.43 16.65 -15.39
C ASP A 379 28.84 17.85 -14.64
N GLN A 380 27.50 18.04 -14.69
CA GLN A 380 26.82 19.26 -14.21
C GLN A 380 26.48 19.25 -12.72
N ASN A 381 25.72 18.24 -12.26
CA ASN A 381 25.33 18.11 -10.85
C ASN A 381 25.03 16.66 -10.46
N GLU A 382 25.05 16.39 -9.15
CA GLU A 382 24.89 15.05 -8.59
C GLU A 382 23.52 14.42 -8.87
N ALA A 383 22.45 15.22 -8.92
CA ALA A 383 21.11 14.70 -9.19
C ALA A 383 20.99 14.18 -10.63
N ASP A 384 21.56 14.88 -11.59
CA ASP A 384 21.63 14.48 -13.00
C ASP A 384 22.47 13.21 -13.16
N THR A 385 23.67 13.19 -12.57
CA THR A 385 24.53 12.02 -12.62
C THR A 385 23.83 10.79 -12.03
N LEU A 386 23.18 10.92 -10.87
CA LEU A 386 22.39 9.83 -10.27
C LEU A 386 21.26 9.38 -11.20
N ARG A 387 20.52 10.32 -11.77
CA ARG A 387 19.41 10.04 -12.68
C ARG A 387 19.87 9.28 -13.92
N HIS A 388 21.01 9.65 -14.49
CA HIS A 388 21.57 8.98 -15.66
C HIS A 388 22.08 7.56 -15.34
N VAL A 389 22.51 7.27 -14.11
CA VAL A 389 22.74 5.86 -13.69
C VAL A 389 21.46 5.05 -13.83
N PHE A 390 20.33 5.58 -13.37
CA PHE A 390 19.04 4.91 -13.49
C PHE A 390 18.57 4.79 -14.95
N VAL A 391 18.86 5.78 -15.80
CA VAL A 391 18.58 5.71 -17.25
C VAL A 391 19.35 4.56 -17.90
N LEU A 392 20.65 4.41 -17.62
CA LEU A 392 21.43 3.26 -18.10
C LEU A 392 20.82 1.93 -17.63
N MET A 393 20.40 1.88 -16.37
CA MET A 393 19.78 0.69 -15.80
C MET A 393 18.45 0.31 -16.46
N MET A 394 17.67 1.28 -16.97
CA MET A 394 16.42 0.99 -17.70
C MET A 394 16.69 0.14 -18.95
N GLY A 395 17.69 0.51 -19.75
CA GLY A 395 18.08 -0.27 -20.94
C GLY A 395 18.73 -1.60 -20.57
N MET A 396 19.58 -1.60 -19.55
CA MET A 396 20.26 -2.80 -19.09
C MET A 396 19.26 -3.85 -18.58
N GLY A 397 18.31 -3.48 -17.71
CA GLY A 397 17.36 -4.44 -17.14
C GLY A 397 16.43 -5.04 -18.20
N MET A 398 16.19 -4.35 -19.31
CA MET A 398 15.47 -4.93 -20.45
C MET A 398 16.29 -5.99 -21.18
N LEU A 399 17.61 -5.82 -21.32
CA LEU A 399 18.46 -6.85 -21.91
C LEU A 399 18.66 -8.05 -20.97
N GLU A 400 18.81 -7.80 -19.66
CA GLU A 400 19.13 -8.86 -18.68
C GLU A 400 17.91 -9.70 -18.28
N SER A 401 16.71 -9.10 -18.18
CA SER A 401 15.54 -9.79 -17.63
C SER A 401 14.21 -9.48 -18.34
N SER A 402 14.26 -8.67 -19.40
CA SER A 402 13.06 -8.06 -20.00
C SER A 402 12.26 -7.24 -18.97
N GLY A 403 12.95 -6.61 -18.01
CA GLY A 403 12.36 -5.80 -16.93
C GLY A 403 11.62 -6.61 -15.86
N ARG A 404 11.92 -7.91 -15.73
CA ARG A 404 11.21 -8.81 -14.81
C ARG A 404 12.03 -9.07 -13.56
N HIS A 405 11.45 -8.78 -12.41
CA HIS A 405 12.15 -8.94 -11.13
C HIS A 405 12.38 -10.40 -10.73
N CYS A 406 11.61 -11.34 -11.28
CA CYS A 406 11.55 -12.72 -10.82
C CYS A 406 12.49 -13.69 -11.54
N VAL A 407 13.34 -13.21 -12.46
CA VAL A 407 14.24 -14.07 -13.24
C VAL A 407 15.31 -14.66 -12.33
N GLY A 408 15.41 -15.99 -12.30
CA GLY A 408 16.42 -16.75 -11.57
C GLY A 408 17.58 -17.16 -12.46
N ALA A 409 18.35 -18.16 -12.01
CA ALA A 409 19.59 -18.56 -12.65
C ALA A 409 19.40 -18.96 -14.14
N GLU A 410 20.31 -18.48 -14.99
CA GLU A 410 20.30 -18.73 -16.43
C GLU A 410 20.39 -20.23 -16.75
N ARG A 411 19.67 -20.67 -17.79
CA ARG A 411 19.64 -22.06 -18.25
C ARG A 411 20.10 -22.18 -19.70
N ASN A 412 20.81 -23.26 -20.01
CA ASN A 412 21.20 -23.60 -21.36
C ASN A 412 20.01 -24.14 -22.18
N LYS A 413 20.21 -24.40 -23.48
CA LYS A 413 19.18 -24.93 -24.39
C LYS A 413 18.59 -26.29 -23.97
N LYS A 414 19.25 -27.03 -23.08
CA LYS A 414 18.80 -28.32 -22.55
C LYS A 414 18.04 -28.16 -21.23
N GLY A 415 17.99 -26.95 -20.66
CA GLY A 415 17.36 -26.65 -19.39
C GLY A 415 18.29 -26.72 -18.18
N ASP A 416 19.58 -27.04 -18.35
CA ASP A 416 20.55 -27.07 -17.24
C ASP A 416 21.01 -25.67 -16.88
N ILE A 417 21.35 -25.45 -15.62
CA ILE A 417 21.79 -24.13 -15.13
C ILE A 417 23.23 -23.86 -15.57
N ILE A 418 23.47 -22.67 -16.14
CA ILE A 418 24.77 -22.29 -16.74
C ILE A 418 25.82 -22.01 -15.65
N ASN A 419 25.43 -21.66 -14.43
CA ASN A 419 26.32 -21.52 -13.26
C ASN A 419 25.68 -22.16 -12.01
N PRO A 420 25.90 -23.46 -11.75
CA PRO A 420 25.14 -24.18 -10.72
C PRO A 420 25.53 -23.81 -9.29
N LYS A 421 26.67 -23.14 -9.07
CA LYS A 421 27.08 -22.69 -7.74
C LYS A 421 26.25 -21.49 -7.29
N ALA A 422 25.82 -21.49 -6.04
CA ALA A 422 24.94 -20.46 -5.50
C ALA A 422 25.53 -19.05 -5.57
N GLU A 423 26.85 -18.93 -5.42
CA GLU A 423 27.56 -17.66 -5.37
C GLU A 423 27.75 -17.03 -6.75
N GLU A 424 27.71 -17.86 -7.81
CA GLU A 424 27.92 -17.47 -9.20
C GLU A 424 26.58 -17.39 -9.97
N ALA A 425 25.50 -17.90 -9.39
CA ALA A 425 24.16 -17.86 -9.99
C ALA A 425 23.57 -16.44 -9.94
N GLU A 426 23.26 -15.92 -11.13
CA GLU A 426 22.65 -14.61 -11.32
C GLU A 426 21.13 -14.65 -11.08
N ALA A 427 20.58 -13.54 -10.59
CA ALA A 427 19.15 -13.41 -10.38
C ALA A 427 18.68 -11.95 -10.39
N GLY A 428 17.36 -11.78 -10.49
CA GLY A 428 16.68 -10.49 -10.39
C GLY A 428 16.72 -9.69 -11.69
N LEU A 429 16.38 -8.40 -11.56
CA LEU A 429 16.22 -7.44 -12.67
C LEU A 429 17.47 -7.31 -13.55
N PHE A 430 18.65 -7.43 -12.95
CA PHE A 430 19.93 -7.13 -13.57
C PHE A 430 20.86 -8.34 -13.62
N GLN A 431 20.31 -9.55 -13.37
CA GLN A 431 21.05 -10.81 -13.39
C GLN A 431 22.42 -10.68 -12.70
N THR A 432 22.42 -10.34 -11.41
CA THR A 432 23.64 -10.16 -10.61
C THR A 432 23.79 -11.30 -9.62
N SER A 433 25.02 -11.73 -9.34
CA SER A 433 25.31 -12.84 -8.42
C SER A 433 26.04 -12.36 -7.16
N TYR A 434 26.01 -13.19 -6.11
CA TYR A 434 26.58 -12.87 -4.80
C TYR A 434 28.08 -12.58 -4.83
N ASN A 435 28.82 -13.24 -5.74
CA ASN A 435 30.26 -13.02 -5.92
C ASN A 435 30.61 -11.58 -6.37
N ALA A 436 29.65 -10.76 -6.79
CA ALA A 436 29.86 -9.35 -7.11
C ALA A 436 30.44 -8.59 -5.91
N ILE A 437 30.06 -8.97 -4.67
CA ILE A 437 30.57 -8.34 -3.44
C ILE A 437 32.10 -8.51 -3.34
N SER A 438 32.60 -9.72 -3.58
CA SER A 438 34.04 -10.00 -3.46
C SER A 438 34.83 -9.60 -4.72
N SER A 439 34.25 -9.80 -5.91
CA SER A 439 34.93 -9.51 -7.19
C SER A 439 35.04 -8.01 -7.50
N ILE A 440 34.04 -7.20 -7.11
CA ILE A 440 34.13 -5.74 -7.17
C ILE A 440 34.93 -5.20 -5.98
N GLY A 441 34.79 -5.82 -4.81
CA GLY A 441 35.61 -5.54 -3.63
C GLY A 441 35.30 -4.22 -2.94
N ASP A 442 34.17 -3.57 -3.24
CA ASP A 442 33.74 -2.36 -2.56
C ASP A 442 32.88 -2.69 -1.31
N PRO A 443 33.27 -2.24 -0.10
CA PRO A 443 32.56 -2.57 1.13
C PRO A 443 31.13 -2.03 1.17
N MET A 444 30.81 -0.96 0.43
CA MET A 444 29.45 -0.40 0.38
C MET A 444 28.45 -1.38 -0.24
N LEU A 445 28.89 -2.26 -1.16
CA LEU A 445 28.03 -3.31 -1.72
C LEU A 445 27.57 -4.30 -0.65
N LYS A 446 28.47 -4.68 0.26
CA LYS A 446 28.13 -5.52 1.40
C LYS A 446 27.17 -4.80 2.34
N THR A 447 27.34 -3.50 2.55
CA THR A 447 26.43 -2.68 3.36
C THR A 447 25.02 -2.65 2.78
N ILE A 448 24.87 -2.43 1.47
CA ILE A 448 23.56 -2.50 0.78
C ILE A 448 22.93 -3.88 0.98
N TYR A 449 23.69 -4.95 0.72
CA TYR A 449 23.20 -6.32 0.86
C TYR A 449 22.70 -6.61 2.28
N GLN A 450 23.47 -6.29 3.32
CA GLN A 450 23.07 -6.56 4.70
C GLN A 450 21.87 -5.71 5.14
N SER A 451 21.78 -4.45 4.70
CA SER A 451 20.65 -3.58 5.02
C SER A 451 19.33 -4.12 4.48
N TYR A 452 19.33 -4.56 3.21
CA TYR A 452 18.14 -5.13 2.58
C TYR A 452 17.85 -6.56 3.03
N LYS A 453 18.86 -7.37 3.33
CA LYS A 453 18.68 -8.69 3.93
C LYS A 453 17.97 -8.62 5.29
N ALA A 454 18.24 -7.57 6.06
CA ALA A 454 17.56 -7.33 7.35
C ALA A 454 16.13 -6.78 7.19
N ASN A 455 15.78 -6.21 6.03
CA ASN A 455 14.48 -5.59 5.77
C ASN A 455 13.96 -5.95 4.34
N PRO A 456 13.77 -7.25 4.04
CA PRO A 456 13.46 -7.72 2.68
C PRO A 456 12.12 -7.21 2.14
N GLU A 457 11.20 -6.77 3.01
CA GLU A 457 9.92 -6.18 2.67
C GLU A 457 10.02 -4.79 2.02
N ASN A 458 11.14 -4.07 2.22
CA ASN A 458 11.35 -2.71 1.69
C ASN A 458 11.70 -2.67 0.19
N GLY A 459 11.28 -3.68 -0.58
CA GLY A 459 11.72 -3.90 -1.96
C GLY A 459 10.86 -3.32 -3.07
N PHE A 460 9.68 -2.76 -2.75
CA PHE A 460 8.66 -2.34 -3.73
C PHE A 460 8.16 -3.46 -4.66
N LEU A 461 8.16 -4.71 -4.18
CA LEU A 461 7.75 -5.89 -4.95
C LEU A 461 6.32 -5.76 -5.53
N THR A 462 5.40 -5.16 -4.78
CA THR A 462 4.01 -4.92 -5.22
C THR A 462 3.92 -4.01 -6.44
N TYR A 463 4.90 -3.12 -6.67
CA TYR A 463 4.99 -2.31 -7.87
C TYR A 463 5.72 -3.05 -8.98
N PHE A 464 6.90 -3.61 -8.69
CA PHE A 464 7.70 -4.35 -9.68
C PHE A 464 7.00 -5.55 -10.32
N SER A 465 6.06 -6.18 -9.60
CA SER A 465 5.31 -7.33 -10.11
C SER A 465 4.20 -6.98 -11.10
N LYS A 466 3.79 -5.70 -11.22
CA LYS A 466 2.69 -5.29 -12.10
C LYS A 466 3.01 -5.52 -13.58
N GLY A 467 2.28 -6.42 -14.22
CA GLY A 467 2.48 -6.79 -15.63
C GLY A 467 3.74 -7.62 -15.89
N ALA A 468 4.51 -8.00 -14.85
CA ALA A 468 5.65 -8.88 -15.01
C ALA A 468 5.15 -10.33 -15.11
N ASN A 469 5.40 -10.99 -16.24
CA ASN A 469 5.05 -12.40 -16.41
C ASN A 469 6.11 -13.29 -15.75
N CYS A 470 5.87 -13.66 -14.50
CA CYS A 470 6.75 -14.45 -13.67
C CYS A 470 6.33 -15.91 -13.64
N LYS A 471 6.95 -16.74 -14.50
CA LYS A 471 6.69 -18.19 -14.51
C LYS A 471 7.51 -18.86 -13.42
N ALA A 472 6.88 -19.78 -12.68
CA ALA A 472 7.54 -20.51 -11.58
C ALA A 472 8.85 -21.22 -12.01
N GLN A 473 8.91 -21.70 -13.26
CA GLN A 473 10.08 -22.39 -13.82
C GLN A 473 11.29 -21.46 -14.07
N GLU A 474 11.04 -20.16 -14.21
CA GLU A 474 12.06 -19.13 -14.49
C GLU A 474 12.61 -18.52 -13.20
N GLY A 475 11.98 -18.76 -12.05
CA GLY A 475 12.38 -18.23 -10.74
C GLY A 475 13.30 -19.15 -9.93
N TYR A 476 14.01 -20.08 -10.55
CA TYR A 476 14.84 -21.07 -9.85
C TYR A 476 16.01 -20.43 -9.08
N ASN A 477 16.35 -20.98 -7.91
CA ASN A 477 17.57 -20.66 -7.15
C ASN A 477 18.54 -21.83 -7.22
N SER A 478 19.81 -21.55 -7.49
CA SER A 478 20.83 -22.60 -7.54
C SER A 478 21.61 -22.71 -6.22
N GLY A 479 21.83 -23.95 -5.76
CA GLY A 479 22.69 -24.28 -4.62
C GLY A 479 22.05 -24.03 -3.24
N THR A 480 22.89 -23.70 -2.25
CA THR A 480 22.49 -23.40 -0.85
C THR A 480 23.35 -22.26 -0.28
N GLY A 481 23.06 -21.78 0.94
CA GLY A 481 23.88 -20.77 1.62
C GLY A 481 23.60 -19.32 1.20
N GLU A 482 24.55 -18.42 1.45
CA GLU A 482 24.39 -16.97 1.22
C GLU A 482 24.12 -16.62 -0.25
N GLY A 483 24.66 -17.39 -1.20
CA GLY A 483 24.37 -17.20 -2.62
C GLY A 483 22.89 -17.36 -2.95
N VAL A 484 22.19 -18.32 -2.33
CA VAL A 484 20.74 -18.48 -2.49
C VAL A 484 19.98 -17.33 -1.83
N VAL A 485 20.40 -16.87 -0.66
CA VAL A 485 19.78 -15.72 0.02
C VAL A 485 19.87 -14.48 -0.87
N PHE A 486 21.02 -14.24 -1.50
CA PHE A 486 21.20 -13.13 -2.45
C PHE A 486 20.30 -13.28 -3.69
N GLN A 487 20.16 -14.49 -4.25
CA GLN A 487 19.26 -14.75 -5.38
C GLN A 487 17.79 -14.49 -4.99
N GLU A 488 17.37 -14.93 -3.81
CA GLU A 488 16.02 -14.68 -3.30
C GLU A 488 15.75 -13.21 -3.05
N LEU A 489 16.68 -12.53 -2.39
CA LEU A 489 16.58 -11.10 -2.12
C LEU A 489 16.51 -10.31 -3.42
N SER A 490 17.32 -10.67 -4.43
CA SER A 490 17.29 -10.04 -5.75
C SER A 490 15.92 -10.12 -6.43
N LYS A 491 15.18 -11.22 -6.20
CA LYS A 491 13.88 -11.44 -6.82
C LYS A 491 12.71 -10.89 -6.03
N LYS A 492 12.75 -11.04 -4.70
CA LYS A 492 11.66 -10.68 -3.79
C LYS A 492 11.78 -9.26 -3.25
N CYS A 493 12.96 -8.66 -3.35
CA CYS A 493 13.24 -7.29 -2.92
C CYS A 493 13.88 -6.48 -4.07
N PRO A 494 13.17 -6.13 -5.15
CA PRO A 494 13.83 -5.62 -6.36
C PRO A 494 14.57 -4.28 -6.15
N ALA A 495 14.14 -3.44 -5.19
CA ALA A 495 14.89 -2.23 -4.81
C ALA A 495 16.32 -2.53 -4.32
N PHE A 496 16.57 -3.69 -3.71
CA PHE A 496 17.93 -4.15 -3.40
C PHE A 496 18.75 -4.33 -4.67
N SER A 497 18.24 -5.07 -5.67
CA SER A 497 18.93 -5.26 -6.95
C SER A 497 19.23 -3.93 -7.64
N VAL A 498 18.30 -2.97 -7.54
CA VAL A 498 18.48 -1.62 -8.11
C VAL A 498 19.61 -0.87 -7.40
N GLU A 499 19.57 -0.70 -6.08
CA GLU A 499 20.63 0.03 -5.37
C GLU A 499 22.00 -0.67 -5.49
N PHE A 500 22.02 -2.00 -5.40
CA PHE A 500 23.26 -2.78 -5.53
C PHE A 500 23.89 -2.62 -6.93
N THR A 501 23.07 -2.68 -7.98
CA THR A 501 23.54 -2.53 -9.38
C THR A 501 23.94 -1.09 -9.67
N ALA A 502 23.18 -0.10 -9.19
CA ALA A 502 23.50 1.31 -9.38
C ALA A 502 24.90 1.66 -8.84
N LEU A 503 25.24 1.19 -7.63
CA LEU A 503 26.58 1.35 -7.09
C LEU A 503 27.62 0.58 -7.91
N SER A 504 27.33 -0.68 -8.25
CA SER A 504 28.24 -1.54 -9.00
C SER A 504 28.64 -0.95 -10.36
N LEU A 505 27.70 -0.33 -11.07
CA LEU A 505 27.95 0.35 -12.34
C LEU A 505 28.93 1.53 -12.22
N ARG A 506 29.06 2.13 -11.03
CA ARG A 506 30.04 3.18 -10.73
C ARG A 506 31.39 2.63 -10.22
N LYS A 507 31.53 1.30 -10.12
CA LYS A 507 32.75 0.60 -9.69
C LYS A 507 33.37 -0.26 -10.78
N THR A 508 32.56 -0.72 -11.72
CA THR A 508 32.98 -1.52 -12.87
C THR A 508 31.98 -1.38 -14.01
N SER A 509 32.48 -1.38 -15.24
CA SER A 509 31.67 -1.53 -16.45
C SER A 509 31.86 -2.89 -17.12
N ARG A 510 32.71 -3.76 -16.54
CA ARG A 510 33.09 -5.04 -17.14
C ARG A 510 32.26 -6.23 -16.66
N HIS A 511 31.46 -6.04 -15.62
CA HIS A 511 30.71 -7.14 -15.00
C HIS A 511 29.65 -7.66 -15.96
N TRP A 512 28.83 -6.75 -16.50
CA TRP A 512 27.80 -7.09 -17.49
C TRP A 512 28.30 -6.90 -18.90
N SER A 513 28.15 -7.93 -19.73
CA SER A 513 28.49 -7.84 -21.16
C SER A 513 27.62 -6.81 -21.89
N THR A 514 26.34 -6.70 -21.52
CA THR A 514 25.39 -5.71 -22.08
C THR A 514 25.84 -4.26 -21.86
N VAL A 515 26.46 -3.98 -20.72
CA VAL A 515 27.04 -2.68 -20.39
C VAL A 515 28.38 -2.50 -21.10
N ARG A 516 29.30 -3.45 -20.94
CA ARG A 516 30.65 -3.40 -21.54
C ARG A 516 30.60 -3.19 -23.05
N ASP A 517 29.66 -3.84 -23.72
CA ASP A 517 29.51 -3.81 -25.17
C ASP A 517 28.57 -2.69 -25.65
N GLN A 518 28.21 -1.76 -24.75
CA GLN A 518 27.36 -0.59 -25.00
C GLN A 518 25.99 -0.88 -25.64
N ARG A 519 25.38 -2.02 -25.30
CA ARG A 519 24.10 -2.47 -25.87
C ARG A 519 22.89 -1.87 -25.17
N ALA A 520 23.01 -1.44 -23.91
CA ALA A 520 21.88 -0.87 -23.18
C ALA A 520 21.44 0.46 -23.84
N GLU A 521 20.18 0.55 -24.24
CA GLU A 521 19.66 1.77 -24.84
C GLU A 521 19.54 2.90 -23.81
N ILE A 522 20.03 4.09 -24.17
CA ILE A 522 19.86 5.33 -23.38
C ILE A 522 18.69 6.11 -23.98
N ILE A 523 17.59 6.19 -23.24
CA ILE A 523 16.33 6.77 -23.73
C ILE A 523 16.00 8.06 -22.96
N LYS A 524 15.88 9.19 -23.67
CA LYS A 524 15.53 10.49 -23.07
C LYS A 524 14.21 10.46 -22.29
N GLY A 525 13.23 9.71 -22.76
CA GLY A 525 11.96 9.54 -22.04
C GLY A 525 12.10 8.92 -20.65
N CYS A 526 13.14 8.09 -20.43
CA CYS A 526 13.44 7.56 -19.09
C CYS A 526 14.01 8.65 -18.18
N ASP A 527 14.88 9.51 -18.71
CA ASP A 527 15.40 10.68 -17.99
C ASP A 527 14.27 11.64 -17.59
N ASP A 528 13.37 11.96 -18.54
CA ASP A 528 12.20 12.80 -18.29
C ASP A 528 11.27 12.21 -17.22
N MET A 529 11.10 10.88 -17.21
CA MET A 529 10.33 10.18 -16.19
C MET A 529 10.95 10.40 -14.80
N PHE A 530 12.24 10.13 -14.63
CA PHE A 530 12.90 10.31 -13.34
C PHE A 530 12.96 11.78 -12.92
N LEU A 531 13.11 12.71 -13.87
CA LEU A 531 13.08 14.15 -13.60
C LEU A 531 11.70 14.57 -13.06
N LYS A 532 10.60 14.03 -13.59
CA LYS A 532 9.25 14.27 -13.05
C LYS A 532 9.10 13.74 -11.63
N VAL A 533 9.68 12.59 -11.32
CA VAL A 533 9.72 12.05 -9.93
C VAL A 533 10.50 12.96 -9.01
N GLN A 534 11.68 13.43 -9.46
CA GLN A 534 12.51 14.39 -8.74
C GLN A 534 11.73 15.68 -8.42
N GLN A 535 11.10 16.27 -9.43
CA GLN A 535 10.28 17.48 -9.30
C GLN A 535 9.10 17.28 -8.34
N TYR A 536 8.44 16.12 -8.40
CA TYR A 536 7.34 15.79 -7.48
C TYR A 536 7.85 15.67 -6.03
N ILE A 537 9.00 15.02 -5.80
CA ILE A 537 9.63 14.93 -4.48
C ILE A 537 9.97 16.32 -3.92
N ASP A 538 10.56 17.17 -4.75
CA ASP A 538 10.97 18.51 -4.35
C ASP A 538 9.75 19.42 -4.09
N THR A 539 8.76 19.40 -4.98
CA THR A 539 7.54 20.22 -4.85
C THR A 539 6.74 19.86 -3.61
N ASN A 540 6.69 18.57 -3.26
CA ASN A 540 5.91 18.08 -2.11
C ASN A 540 6.74 17.92 -0.83
N ASN A 541 8.01 18.34 -0.83
CA ASN A 541 8.92 18.22 0.31
C ASN A 541 8.99 16.81 0.89
N ILE A 542 9.03 15.79 0.02
CA ILE A 542 9.10 14.39 0.45
C ILE A 542 10.52 14.11 0.95
N GLU A 543 10.65 13.72 2.21
CA GLU A 543 11.95 13.47 2.83
C GLU A 543 12.38 12.00 2.81
N THR A 544 11.45 11.06 2.65
CA THR A 544 11.73 9.62 2.70
C THR A 544 10.69 8.82 1.94
N LEU A 545 11.12 7.69 1.37
CA LEU A 545 10.30 6.73 0.62
C LEU A 545 10.67 5.29 0.97
#